data_AF-A0A1V3WHD7-F1
#
_entry.id   AF-A0A1V3WHD7-F1
#
_cell.length_a   1.000
_cell.length_b   1.000
_cell.length_c   1.000
_cell.angle_alpha   90.00
_cell.angle_beta   90.00
_cell.angle_gamma   90.00
#
_symmetry.space_group_name_H-M   'P 1'
#
loop_
_entity.id
_entity.type
_entity.pdbx_description
1 polymer ?
#
loop_
_entity_poly.entity_id
_entity_poly.type
_entity_poly.pdbx_seq_one_letter_code
_entity_poly.pdbx_strand_id
1 'polypeptide(L)'
;MTALGGRKAVADRLDRFTKKLNVGPNQPYLWAGNEPGFGVPWLYNYLGQPWKTQRTVDRVRGLFSATPDGAPGNDDLGAMSSWYVWAALGLYPSTPGTAILTVNTPLFDRAVIALPAGKSIRISAPGASAPGRMKYISGLTIDGRPTDKTFLPESIIRTGGDVAFSLAAKPDKVWGTARPPRRRRSAQAVRR
;
A
#
# COMPACT_ATOMS: atom_id res chain seq x y z
N MET A 1 8.09 14.78 -7.10
CA MET A 1 9.44 14.20 -7.31
C MET A 1 10.38 15.14 -8.04
N THR A 2 10.09 15.56 -9.28
CA THR A 2 10.97 16.47 -10.04
C THR A 2 11.21 17.79 -9.30
N ALA A 3 10.14 18.46 -8.84
CA ALA A 3 10.24 19.72 -8.09
C ALA A 3 10.90 19.60 -6.70
N LEU A 4 11.13 18.39 -6.19
CA LEU A 4 11.65 18.15 -4.83
C LEU A 4 13.09 17.64 -4.83
N GLY A 5 13.83 17.81 -5.93
CA GLY A 5 15.23 17.36 -6.04
C GLY A 5 15.39 15.88 -6.39
N GLY A 6 14.38 15.26 -7.00
CA GLY A 6 14.44 13.87 -7.45
C GLY A 6 14.09 12.83 -6.39
N ARG A 7 14.18 11.55 -6.78
CA ARG A 7 13.66 10.42 -5.98
C ARG A 7 14.40 10.26 -4.64
N LYS A 8 15.72 10.41 -4.63
CA LYS A 8 16.53 10.31 -3.41
C LYS A 8 16.14 11.38 -2.39
N ALA A 9 16.08 12.64 -2.80
CA ALA A 9 15.71 13.74 -1.91
C ALA A 9 14.31 13.56 -1.32
N VAL A 10 13.35 13.07 -2.12
CA VAL A 10 12.00 12.75 -1.63
C VAL A 10 12.02 11.57 -0.66
N ALA A 11 12.78 10.51 -0.96
CA ALA A 11 12.90 9.36 -0.06
C ALA A 11 13.52 9.75 1.28
N ASP A 12 14.57 10.57 1.29
CA ASP A 12 15.22 11.03 2.51
C ASP A 12 14.27 11.92 3.35
N ARG A 13 13.44 12.76 2.71
CA ARG A 13 12.38 13.52 3.40
C ARG A 13 11.33 12.60 4.00
N LEU A 14 10.88 11.60 3.26
CA LEU A 14 9.87 10.64 3.72
C LEU A 14 10.39 9.75 4.85
N ASP A 15 11.66 9.34 4.79
CA ASP A 15 12.34 8.58 5.86
C ASP A 15 12.36 9.39 7.18
N ARG A 16 12.66 10.70 7.11
CA ARG A 16 12.59 11.59 8.28
C ARG A 16 11.17 11.72 8.80
N PHE A 17 10.21 11.97 7.91
CA PHE A 17 8.81 12.17 8.27
C PHE A 17 8.19 10.93 8.92
N THR A 18 8.57 9.73 8.46
CA THR A 18 8.06 8.45 8.99
C THR A 18 8.92 7.86 10.11
N LYS A 19 9.91 8.61 10.62
CA LYS A 19 10.81 8.15 11.69
C LYS A 19 10.03 7.83 12.97
N LYS A 20 9.21 8.77 13.44
CA LYS A 20 8.23 8.57 14.52
C LYS A 20 6.82 8.54 13.93
N LEU A 21 5.89 7.89 14.61
CA LEU A 21 4.49 7.81 14.19
C LEU A 21 3.61 8.30 15.32
N ASN A 22 2.57 9.06 14.97
CA ASN A 22 1.47 9.42 15.87
C ASN A 22 1.88 10.16 17.15
N VAL A 23 2.93 10.99 17.08
CA VAL A 23 3.43 11.77 18.24
C VAL A 23 2.76 13.15 18.38
N GLY A 24 1.62 13.35 17.72
CA GLY A 24 0.81 14.58 17.77
C GLY A 24 1.05 15.59 16.63
N PRO A 25 0.16 16.60 16.51
CA PRO A 25 0.09 17.53 15.38
C PRO A 25 1.32 18.42 15.16
N ASN A 26 1.95 18.87 16.24
CA ASN A 26 2.97 19.91 16.20
C ASN A 26 4.40 19.35 16.06
N GLN A 27 4.49 18.12 15.59
CA GLN A 27 5.75 17.41 15.41
C GLN A 27 6.02 17.20 13.91
N PRO A 28 7.28 17.23 13.46
CA PRO A 28 7.62 17.08 12.04
C PRO A 28 7.60 15.60 11.58
N TYR A 29 6.66 14.82 12.10
CA TYR A 29 6.53 13.38 11.87
C TYR A 29 5.11 13.01 11.44
N LEU A 30 4.95 11.82 10.87
CA LEU A 30 3.65 11.31 10.43
C LEU A 30 2.67 11.18 11.59
N TRP A 31 1.65 12.04 11.61
CA TRP A 31 0.46 11.84 12.43
C TRP A 31 -0.45 10.83 11.75
N ALA A 32 -0.36 9.57 12.16
CA ALA A 32 -0.97 8.45 11.44
C ALA A 32 -2.48 8.29 11.69
N GLY A 33 -2.98 8.74 12.84
CA GLY A 33 -4.39 8.77 13.20
C GLY A 33 -5.16 9.98 12.65
N ASN A 34 -4.68 10.61 11.58
CA ASN A 34 -5.32 11.75 10.92
C ASN A 34 -5.28 11.54 9.40
N GLU A 35 -6.35 11.86 8.69
CA GLU A 35 -6.58 11.46 7.29
C GLU A 35 -5.55 11.98 6.28
N PRO A 36 -4.99 13.20 6.41
CA PRO A 36 -3.90 13.64 5.55
C PRO A 36 -2.68 12.69 5.55
N GLY A 37 -2.52 11.90 6.60
CA GLY A 37 -1.45 10.91 6.76
C GLY A 37 -1.70 9.56 6.06
N PHE A 38 -2.94 9.24 5.69
CA PHE A 38 -3.32 7.89 5.25
C PHE A 38 -2.55 7.39 4.02
N GLY A 39 -2.30 8.28 3.05
CA GLY A 39 -1.57 7.96 1.83
C GLY A 39 -0.05 7.87 1.99
N VAL A 40 0.51 8.42 3.08
CA VAL A 40 1.95 8.65 3.25
C VAL A 40 2.78 7.35 3.19
N PRO A 41 2.43 6.26 3.89
CA PRO A 41 3.20 5.02 3.83
C PRO A 41 3.33 4.43 2.42
N TRP A 42 2.32 4.65 1.57
CA TRP A 42 2.22 4.11 0.22
C TRP A 42 3.08 4.85 -0.80
N LEU A 43 3.59 6.04 -0.46
CA LEU A 43 4.45 6.83 -1.34
C LEU A 43 5.77 6.14 -1.69
N TYR A 44 6.28 5.24 -0.84
CA TYR A 44 7.52 4.51 -1.15
C TYR A 44 7.38 3.56 -2.35
N ASN A 45 6.19 3.04 -2.64
CA ASN A 45 5.92 2.27 -3.86
C ASN A 45 6.23 3.12 -5.12
N TYR A 46 5.82 4.38 -5.14
CA TYR A 46 6.13 5.30 -6.25
C TYR A 46 7.63 5.65 -6.34
N LEU A 47 8.32 5.59 -5.20
CA LEU A 47 9.77 5.82 -5.10
C LEU A 47 10.60 4.58 -5.45
N GLY A 48 9.98 3.45 -5.82
CA GLY A 48 10.70 2.20 -6.09
C GLY A 48 11.39 1.66 -4.85
N GLN A 49 10.79 1.86 -3.67
CA GLN A 49 11.28 1.34 -2.38
C GLN A 49 10.15 0.60 -1.64
N PRO A 50 9.48 -0.38 -2.26
CA PRO A 50 8.26 -1.00 -1.71
C PRO A 50 8.47 -1.65 -0.35
N TRP A 51 9.66 -2.17 -0.04
CA TRP A 51 9.98 -2.70 1.29
C TRP A 51 9.81 -1.66 2.40
N LYS A 52 9.96 -0.36 2.08
CA LYS A 52 9.68 0.72 3.03
C LYS A 52 8.18 0.98 3.19
N THR A 53 7.36 0.81 2.14
CA THR A 53 5.89 0.82 2.27
C THR A 53 5.45 -0.32 3.18
N GLN A 54 5.90 -1.55 2.90
CA GLN A 54 5.58 -2.75 3.70
C GLN A 54 5.92 -2.53 5.18
N ARG A 55 7.15 -2.08 5.49
CA ARG A 55 7.58 -1.76 6.85
C ARG A 55 6.77 -0.63 7.50
N THR A 56 6.46 0.44 6.77
CA THR A 56 5.78 1.60 7.36
C THR A 56 4.30 1.31 7.62
N VAL A 57 3.62 0.63 6.70
CA VAL A 57 2.25 0.18 6.91
C VAL A 57 2.18 -0.82 8.07
N ASP A 58 3.15 -1.72 8.20
CA ASP A 58 3.26 -2.63 9.36
C ASP A 58 3.28 -1.87 10.69
N ARG A 59 4.10 -0.82 10.76
CA ARG A 59 4.22 0.01 11.96
C ARG A 59 2.96 0.81 12.26
N VAL A 60 2.29 1.35 11.23
CA VAL A 60 1.03 2.09 11.42
C VAL A 60 -0.10 1.16 11.88
N ARG A 61 -0.22 -0.04 11.30
CA ARG A 61 -1.18 -1.05 11.79
C ARG A 61 -0.92 -1.45 13.24
N GLY A 62 0.34 -1.49 13.68
CA GLY A 62 0.70 -1.75 15.06
C GLY A 62 0.25 -0.69 16.07
N LEU A 63 -0.30 0.44 15.61
CA LEU A 63 -0.96 1.42 16.47
C LEU A 63 -2.42 1.05 16.80
N PHE A 64 -2.97 0.04 16.15
CA PHE A 64 -4.34 -0.43 16.36
C PHE A 64 -4.36 -1.59 17.36
N SER A 65 -5.39 -1.65 18.19
CA SER A 65 -5.73 -2.79 19.04
C SER A 65 -7.24 -3.02 19.11
N ALA A 66 -7.64 -4.23 19.49
CA ALA A 66 -9.05 -4.57 19.71
C ALA A 66 -9.50 -4.18 21.13
N THR A 67 -9.21 -2.95 21.54
CA THR A 67 -9.59 -2.36 22.84
C THR A 67 -10.46 -1.12 22.60
N PRO A 68 -11.25 -0.67 23.60
CA PRO A 68 -12.09 0.52 23.44
C PRO A 68 -11.36 1.80 22.99
N ASP A 69 -10.07 1.93 23.34
CA ASP A 69 -9.16 3.01 22.99
C ASP A 69 -8.16 2.63 21.88
N GLY A 70 -8.42 1.53 21.17
CA GLY A 70 -7.45 0.88 20.30
C GLY A 70 -7.28 1.51 18.92
N ALA A 71 -7.81 2.71 18.68
CA ALA A 71 -7.63 3.43 17.43
C ALA A 71 -6.61 4.58 17.62
N PRO A 72 -5.70 4.84 16.66
CA PRO A 72 -4.66 5.87 16.84
C PRO A 72 -5.17 7.32 16.76
N GLY A 73 -6.47 7.53 16.57
CA GLY A 73 -7.15 8.81 16.40
C GLY A 73 -8.67 8.61 16.31
N ASN A 74 -9.38 9.60 15.78
CA ASN A 74 -10.81 9.46 15.50
C ASN A 74 -11.05 8.51 14.34
N ASP A 75 -12.09 7.69 14.42
CA ASP A 75 -12.41 6.77 13.32
C ASP A 75 -12.93 7.51 12.07
N ASP A 76 -13.48 8.71 12.27
CA ASP A 76 -14.02 9.60 11.24
C ASP A 76 -14.99 8.86 10.30
N LEU A 77 -16.01 8.27 10.92
CA LEU A 77 -17.11 7.55 10.25
C LEU A 77 -16.61 6.39 9.37
N GLY A 78 -15.61 5.64 9.84
CA GLY A 78 -15.04 4.49 9.16
C GLY A 78 -13.85 4.80 8.26
N ALA A 79 -13.42 6.07 8.16
CA ALA A 79 -12.25 6.43 7.36
C ALA A 79 -10.99 5.69 7.87
N MET A 80 -10.77 5.68 9.18
CA MET A 80 -9.61 5.00 9.76
C MET A 80 -9.76 3.47 9.80
N SER A 81 -10.94 2.97 10.20
CA SER A 81 -11.21 1.53 10.16
C SER A 81 -11.06 0.94 8.76
N SER A 82 -11.53 1.65 7.73
CA SER A 82 -11.37 1.20 6.34
C SER A 82 -9.91 1.20 5.89
N TRP A 83 -9.10 2.16 6.34
CA TRP A 83 -7.66 2.16 6.10
C TRP A 83 -7.02 0.88 6.66
N TYR A 84 -7.37 0.48 7.88
CA TYR A 84 -6.85 -0.75 8.50
C TYR A 84 -7.24 -1.99 7.69
N VAL A 85 -8.51 -2.11 7.28
CA VAL A 85 -9.00 -3.24 6.47
C VAL A 85 -8.22 -3.34 5.16
N TRP A 86 -8.07 -2.24 4.42
CA TRP A 86 -7.28 -2.19 3.19
C TRP A 86 -5.83 -2.62 3.46
N ALA A 87 -5.19 -2.00 4.45
CA ALA A 87 -3.82 -2.31 4.84
C ALA A 87 -3.62 -3.79 5.23
N ALA A 88 -4.61 -4.42 5.88
CA ALA A 88 -4.58 -5.83 6.27
C ALA A 88 -4.80 -6.78 5.08
N LEU A 89 -5.62 -6.39 4.10
CA LEU A 89 -5.78 -7.11 2.83
C LEU A 89 -4.52 -7.04 1.95
N GLY A 90 -3.60 -6.12 2.26
CA GLY A 90 -2.39 -5.88 1.48
C GLY A 90 -2.59 -4.94 0.30
N LEU A 91 -3.70 -4.20 0.25
CA LEU A 91 -4.10 -3.35 -0.87
C LEU A 91 -4.48 -1.95 -0.38
N TYR A 92 -4.39 -0.91 -1.23
CA TYR A 92 -4.94 0.40 -0.87
C TYR A 92 -5.24 1.28 -2.10
N PRO A 93 -6.38 2.01 -2.11
CA PRO A 93 -6.69 2.96 -3.16
C PRO A 93 -6.00 4.33 -2.92
N SER A 94 -4.67 4.39 -3.10
CA SER A 94 -3.88 5.62 -2.82
C SER A 94 -4.27 6.85 -3.63
N THR A 95 -4.99 6.70 -4.74
CA THR A 95 -5.39 7.80 -5.61
C THR A 95 -6.86 7.66 -5.94
N PRO A 96 -7.75 8.19 -5.08
CA PRO A 96 -9.19 8.21 -5.32
C PRO A 96 -9.51 8.80 -6.71
N GLY A 97 -10.54 8.25 -7.36
CA GLY A 97 -10.87 8.55 -8.76
C GLY A 97 -10.10 7.73 -9.80
N THR A 98 -9.24 6.81 -9.36
CA THR A 98 -8.61 5.80 -10.23
C THR A 98 -8.97 4.39 -9.76
N ALA A 99 -8.87 3.41 -10.66
CA ALA A 99 -9.09 2.00 -10.34
C ALA A 99 -7.82 1.29 -9.81
N ILE A 100 -6.77 2.05 -9.48
CA ILE A 100 -5.47 1.50 -9.09
C ILE A 100 -5.49 1.14 -7.60
N LEU A 101 -5.22 -0.14 -7.31
CA LEU A 101 -4.94 -0.62 -5.96
C LEU A 101 -3.43 -0.87 -5.83
N THR A 102 -2.75 -0.10 -4.99
CA THR A 102 -1.34 -0.34 -4.67
C THR A 102 -1.20 -1.44 -3.63
N VAL A 103 -0.04 -2.09 -3.55
CA VAL A 103 0.15 -3.29 -2.71
C VAL A 103 1.08 -3.06 -1.52
N ASN A 104 0.83 -3.78 -0.44
CA ASN A 104 1.76 -4.05 0.66
C ASN A 104 1.66 -5.55 1.04
N THR A 105 2.44 -5.99 2.04
CA THR A 105 2.37 -7.34 2.59
C THR A 105 1.05 -7.62 3.34
N PRO A 106 0.19 -8.55 2.88
CA PRO A 106 -1.05 -8.92 3.55
C PRO A 106 -0.85 -9.42 4.99
N LEU A 107 -1.91 -9.40 5.81
CA LEU A 107 -1.92 -9.97 7.15
C LEU A 107 -2.40 -11.42 7.19
N PHE A 108 -3.16 -11.84 6.19
CA PHE A 108 -3.80 -13.16 6.13
C PHE A 108 -3.22 -14.00 5.01
N ASP A 109 -3.07 -15.31 5.25
CA ASP A 109 -2.63 -16.24 4.20
C ASP A 109 -3.64 -16.31 3.04
N ARG A 110 -4.92 -16.04 3.31
CA ARG A 110 -5.98 -16.00 2.30
C ARG A 110 -7.00 -14.93 2.63
N ALA A 111 -7.44 -14.19 1.62
CA ALA A 111 -8.60 -13.31 1.71
C ALA A 111 -9.38 -13.30 0.39
N VAL A 112 -10.67 -12.99 0.43
CA VAL A 112 -11.51 -12.88 -0.76
C VAL A 112 -12.33 -11.60 -0.69
N ILE A 113 -12.21 -10.75 -1.71
CA ILE A 113 -13.05 -9.57 -1.88
C ILE A 113 -14.12 -9.93 -2.91
N ALA A 114 -15.37 -10.04 -2.47
CA ALA A 114 -16.50 -10.23 -3.36
C ALA A 114 -16.75 -8.97 -4.21
N LEU A 115 -16.98 -9.16 -5.50
CA LEU A 115 -17.31 -8.12 -6.46
C LEU A 115 -18.72 -8.38 -7.02
N PRO A 116 -19.36 -7.39 -7.67
CA PRO A 116 -20.62 -7.60 -8.37
C PRO A 116 -20.56 -8.72 -9.41
N ALA A 117 -21.72 -9.27 -9.75
CA ALA A 117 -21.88 -10.35 -10.74
C ALA A 117 -21.09 -11.64 -10.41
N GLY A 118 -20.97 -11.98 -9.12
CA GLY A 118 -20.35 -13.22 -8.66
C GLY A 118 -18.82 -13.29 -8.83
N LYS A 119 -18.18 -12.16 -9.16
CA LYS A 119 -16.72 -12.07 -9.34
C LYS A 119 -16.04 -11.91 -7.99
N SER A 120 -14.73 -12.17 -7.95
CA SER A 120 -13.94 -11.97 -6.74
C SER A 120 -12.48 -11.65 -7.03
N ILE A 121 -11.87 -10.86 -6.16
CA ILE A 121 -10.42 -10.77 -6.03
C ILE A 121 -10.03 -11.76 -4.95
N ARG A 122 -9.25 -12.79 -5.31
CA ARG A 122 -8.81 -13.84 -4.40
C ARG A 122 -7.35 -13.63 -4.08
N ILE A 123 -7.04 -13.36 -2.83
CA ILE A 123 -5.70 -13.05 -2.34
C ILE A 123 -5.15 -14.30 -1.66
N SER A 124 -3.92 -14.67 -2.03
CA SER A 124 -3.13 -15.74 -1.40
C SER A 124 -1.76 -15.22 -1.02
N ALA A 125 -1.34 -15.42 0.22
CA ALA A 125 -0.06 -14.96 0.74
C ALA A 125 0.48 -15.91 1.83
N PRO A 126 0.82 -17.17 1.51
CA PRO A 126 1.24 -18.14 2.51
C PRO A 126 2.40 -17.64 3.38
N GLY A 127 2.25 -17.70 4.70
CA GLY A 127 3.22 -17.21 5.68
C GLY A 127 2.97 -15.78 6.18
N ALA A 128 1.86 -15.16 5.77
CA ALA A 128 1.40 -13.85 6.24
C ALA A 128 0.85 -13.88 7.68
N SER A 129 0.18 -14.97 8.07
CA SER A 129 -0.45 -15.10 9.40
C SER A 129 0.34 -15.90 10.45
N ALA A 130 1.46 -16.52 10.08
CA ALA A 130 2.24 -17.38 10.98
C ALA A 130 2.90 -16.61 12.15
N PRO A 131 3.20 -17.27 13.29
CA PRO A 131 4.12 -16.73 14.29
C PRO A 131 5.46 -16.36 13.64
N GLY A 132 5.94 -15.12 13.84
CA GLY A 132 7.12 -14.63 13.12
C GLY A 132 6.87 -14.34 11.63
N ARG A 133 5.63 -14.02 11.24
CA ARG A 133 5.18 -13.81 9.86
C ARG A 133 6.17 -13.13 8.93
N MET A 134 6.12 -13.54 7.67
CA MET A 134 6.92 -12.95 6.60
C MET A 134 6.39 -11.56 6.26
N LYS A 135 7.17 -10.53 6.58
CA LYS A 135 6.72 -9.12 6.50
C LYS A 135 6.99 -8.46 5.16
N TYR A 136 7.68 -9.12 4.23
CA TYR A 136 8.09 -8.51 2.98
C TYR A 136 7.62 -9.29 1.77
N ILE A 137 7.27 -8.57 0.70
CA ILE A 137 6.97 -9.17 -0.60
C ILE A 137 8.29 -9.42 -1.33
N SER A 138 8.48 -10.64 -1.83
CA SER A 138 9.54 -11.03 -2.77
C SER A 138 9.03 -11.32 -4.18
N GLY A 139 7.71 -11.45 -4.35
CA GLY A 139 7.09 -11.71 -5.64
C GLY A 139 5.58 -11.46 -5.63
N LEU A 140 5.02 -11.21 -6.82
CA LEU A 140 3.59 -11.05 -7.03
C LEU A 140 3.21 -11.67 -8.37
N THR A 141 2.13 -12.44 -8.37
CA THR A 141 1.50 -12.95 -9.60
C THR A 141 0.04 -12.54 -9.64
N ILE A 142 -0.47 -12.33 -10.86
CA ILE A 142 -1.87 -12.00 -11.13
C ILE A 142 -2.36 -12.97 -12.20
N ASP A 143 -3.34 -13.81 -11.85
CA ASP A 143 -3.82 -14.92 -12.67
C ASP A 143 -2.66 -15.79 -13.18
N GLY A 144 -1.74 -16.13 -12.27
CA GLY A 144 -0.54 -16.94 -12.55
C GLY A 144 0.59 -16.23 -13.29
N ARG A 145 0.40 -14.97 -13.74
CA ARG A 145 1.43 -14.21 -14.46
C ARG A 145 2.27 -13.36 -13.49
N PRO A 146 3.61 -13.49 -13.48
CA PRO A 146 4.45 -12.70 -12.60
C PRO A 146 4.45 -11.21 -12.99
N THR A 147 4.56 -10.36 -11.98
CA THR A 147 4.68 -8.91 -12.14
C THR A 147 5.62 -8.32 -11.08
N ASP A 148 6.38 -7.32 -11.48
CA ASP A 148 7.19 -6.48 -10.61
C ASP A 148 6.49 -5.15 -10.28
N LYS A 149 5.23 -4.97 -10.68
CA LYS A 149 4.47 -3.77 -10.36
C LYS A 149 4.04 -3.78 -8.90
N THR A 150 4.13 -2.62 -8.25
CA THR A 150 3.64 -2.39 -6.87
C THR A 150 2.15 -1.98 -6.85
N PHE A 151 1.38 -2.42 -7.84
CA PHE A 151 -0.05 -2.16 -7.97
C PHE A 151 -0.71 -3.22 -8.87
N LEU A 152 -1.99 -3.45 -8.61
CA LEU A 152 -2.84 -4.34 -9.40
C LEU A 152 -3.30 -3.62 -10.70
N PRO A 153 -3.60 -4.36 -11.79
CA PRO A 153 -4.13 -3.78 -13.00
C PRO A 153 -5.50 -3.17 -12.74
N GLU A 154 -5.78 -2.01 -13.36
CA GLU A 154 -7.04 -1.28 -13.19
C GLU A 154 -8.29 -2.12 -13.53
N SER A 155 -8.16 -3.14 -14.39
CA SER A 155 -9.26 -4.04 -14.72
C SER A 155 -9.73 -4.91 -13.55
N ILE A 156 -8.88 -5.14 -12.54
CA ILE A 156 -9.13 -6.15 -11.49
C ILE A 156 -10.41 -5.88 -10.69
N ILE A 157 -10.76 -4.60 -10.49
CA ILE A 157 -11.99 -4.22 -9.78
C ILE A 157 -13.27 -4.56 -10.56
N ARG A 158 -13.15 -4.84 -11.87
CA ARG A 158 -14.26 -5.24 -12.75
C ARG A 158 -14.23 -6.72 -13.10
N THR A 159 -13.05 -7.31 -13.20
CA THR A 159 -12.88 -8.71 -13.64
C THR A 159 -12.74 -9.67 -12.47
N GLY A 160 -12.32 -9.20 -11.29
CA GLY A 160 -11.74 -10.08 -10.29
C GLY A 160 -10.40 -10.64 -10.77
N GLY A 161 -9.90 -11.66 -10.07
CA GLY A 161 -8.68 -12.38 -10.40
C GLY A 161 -8.02 -13.01 -9.18
N ASP A 162 -7.02 -13.85 -9.44
CA ASP A 162 -6.16 -14.46 -8.42
C ASP A 162 -4.90 -13.62 -8.22
N VAL A 163 -4.71 -13.11 -7.01
CA VAL A 163 -3.56 -12.28 -6.60
C VAL A 163 -2.74 -13.08 -5.60
N ALA A 164 -1.60 -13.62 -6.04
CA ALA A 164 -0.74 -14.43 -5.18
C ALA A 164 0.58 -13.73 -4.87
N PHE A 165 0.83 -13.51 -3.58
CA PHE A 165 2.03 -12.92 -3.03
C PHE A 165 3.03 -14.01 -2.63
N SER A 166 4.27 -13.84 -3.04
CA SER A 166 5.42 -14.55 -2.44
C SER A 166 6.02 -13.66 -1.36
N LEU A 167 6.22 -14.23 -0.17
CA LEU A 167 6.68 -13.49 0.99
C LEU A 167 8.09 -13.91 1.43
N ALA A 168 8.74 -13.01 2.17
CA ALA A 168 10.05 -13.20 2.76
C ALA A 168 10.13 -12.57 4.16
N ALA A 169 10.98 -13.14 5.02
CA ALA A 169 11.23 -12.62 6.36
C ALA A 169 12.07 -11.33 6.35
N LYS A 170 12.94 -11.16 5.34
CA LYS A 170 13.82 -9.99 5.20
C LYS A 170 13.40 -9.15 3.99
N PRO A 171 13.67 -7.83 4.00
CA PRO A 171 13.38 -6.96 2.87
C PRO A 171 14.00 -7.46 1.57
N ASP A 172 13.18 -7.64 0.54
CA ASP A 172 13.64 -7.71 -0.84
C ASP A 172 13.83 -6.27 -1.35
N LYS A 173 15.08 -5.91 -1.68
CA LYS A 173 15.44 -4.57 -2.17
C LYS A 173 15.49 -4.49 -3.69
N VAL A 174 15.11 -5.56 -4.39
CA VAL A 174 15.11 -5.68 -5.86
C VAL A 174 13.68 -5.70 -6.38
N TRP A 175 12.79 -6.51 -5.78
CA TRP A 175 11.40 -6.59 -6.21
C TRP A 175 10.70 -5.21 -6.14
N GLY A 176 9.94 -4.87 -7.19
CA GLY A 176 9.14 -3.65 -7.24
C GLY A 176 9.92 -2.33 -7.25
N THR A 177 11.19 -2.35 -7.64
CA THR A 177 12.04 -1.15 -7.73
C THR A 177 11.96 -0.43 -9.07
N ALA A 178 11.43 -1.10 -10.09
CA ALA A 178 11.27 -0.56 -11.43
C ALA A 178 10.47 0.75 -11.41
N ARG A 179 10.78 1.64 -12.36
CA ARG A 179 10.15 2.96 -12.42
C ARG A 179 8.66 2.82 -12.74
N PRO A 180 7.73 3.30 -11.88
CA PRO A 180 6.32 3.29 -12.25
C PRO A 180 6.11 4.16 -13.50
N PRO A 181 5.25 3.73 -14.43
CA PRO A 181 5.00 4.48 -15.65
C PRO A 181 4.52 5.89 -15.30
N ARG A 182 5.12 6.91 -15.95
CA ARG A 182 4.57 8.27 -15.89
C ARG A 182 3.18 8.23 -16.52
N ARG A 183 2.17 8.81 -15.87
CA ARG A 183 0.93 9.15 -16.59
C ARG A 183 1.35 9.97 -17.81
N ARG A 184 1.13 9.45 -19.02
CA ARG A 184 1.24 10.26 -20.23
C ARG A 184 0.24 11.40 -20.05
N ARG A 185 0.70 12.65 -20.14
CA ARG A 185 -0.23 13.74 -20.45
C ARG A 185 -0.88 13.33 -21.76
N SER A 186 -2.19 13.13 -21.77
CA SER A 186 -2.95 13.10 -23.00
C SER A 186 -2.69 14.45 -23.66
N ALA A 187 -1.83 14.48 -24.69
CA ALA A 187 -1.79 15.61 -25.58
C ALA A 187 -3.13 15.57 -26.32
N GLN A 188 -4.12 16.31 -25.83
CA GLN A 188 -5.17 16.81 -26.71
C GLN A 188 -4.46 17.74 -27.70
N ALA A 189 -4.02 17.17 -28.82
CA ALA A 189 -3.77 17.93 -30.02
C ALA A 189 -5.13 18.49 -30.45
N VAL A 190 -5.44 19.69 -29.98
CA VAL A 190 -6.46 20.54 -30.60
C VAL A 190 -5.87 20.91 -31.96
N ARG A 191 -6.22 20.13 -32.99
CA ARG A 191 -6.16 20.62 -34.37
C ARG A 191 -7.32 21.60 -34.51
N ARG A 192 -6.98 22.88 -34.69
CA ARG A 192 -7.79 23.81 -35.47
C ARG A 192 -7.08 24.03 -36.79
#